data_AF-A0A2H3BW91-F1
#
_entry.id   AF-A0A2H3BW91-F1
#
_cell.length_a   1.000
_cell.length_b   1.000
_cell.length_c   1.000
_cell.angle_alpha   90.00
_cell.angle_beta   90.00
_cell.angle_gamma   90.00
#
_symmetry.space_group_name_H-M   'P 1'
#
loop_
_entity.id
_entity.type
_entity.pdbx_description
1 polymer ?
#
loop_
_entity_poly.entity_id
_entity_poly.type
_entity_poly.pdbx_seq_one_letter_code
_entity_poly.pdbx_strand_id
1 'polypeptide(L)'
;MGMELPSPDSPREQVRVLMGRKSDIEAELETQLSILKANSSTLHSPLVDPDGFPRADIDIYAVRGARIRVIELRNDLEALMSEIGKKLENVYDPSLVPQDSESPADTPFARVDGVAPGSPAADAGLKREDLIVKFGSLTSPTSLQAVAEVVGANENRSISIRALRDGRPVFFSLTPRKGWGGRGMLGCHIVPYTAS
;
A
#
# COMPACT_ATOMS: atom_id res chain seq x y z
N MET A 1 -22.42 27.00 -15.58
CA MET A 1 -21.30 26.46 -14.79
C MET A 1 -21.88 26.08 -13.44
N GLY A 2 -22.42 24.87 -13.31
CA GLY A 2 -23.06 24.42 -12.08
C GLY A 2 -21.97 24.03 -11.08
N MET A 3 -21.83 24.80 -10.01
CA MET A 3 -21.14 24.32 -8.82
C MET A 3 -22.01 23.24 -8.19
N GLU A 4 -21.74 21.97 -8.51
CA GLU A 4 -22.23 20.85 -7.72
C GLU A 4 -21.65 20.98 -6.31
N LEU A 5 -22.48 21.46 -5.38
CA LEU A 5 -22.18 21.41 -3.96
C LEU A 5 -21.98 19.93 -3.59
N PRO A 6 -20.87 19.55 -2.94
CA PRO A 6 -20.71 18.17 -2.48
C PRO A 6 -21.86 17.85 -1.55
N SER A 7 -22.64 16.82 -1.90
CA SER A 7 -23.76 16.36 -1.09
C SER A 7 -23.27 16.06 0.34
N PRO A 8 -24.04 16.41 1.39
CA PRO A 8 -23.62 16.32 2.79
C PRO A 8 -23.28 14.89 3.27
N ASP A 9 -23.55 13.88 2.46
CA ASP A 9 -23.34 12.46 2.76
C ASP A 9 -22.28 11.80 1.88
N SER A 10 -21.33 12.56 1.32
CA SER A 10 -20.24 11.93 0.57
C SER A 10 -19.45 10.97 1.47
N PRO A 11 -19.25 9.70 1.08
CA PRO A 11 -18.48 8.73 1.86
C PRO A 11 -17.07 9.22 2.26
N ARG A 12 -16.49 10.11 1.44
CA ARG A 12 -15.21 10.79 1.73
C ARG A 12 -15.27 11.74 2.92
N GLU A 13 -16.35 12.50 3.04
CA GLU A 13 -16.53 13.44 4.16
C GLU A 13 -16.81 12.67 5.46
N GLN A 14 -17.57 11.57 5.38
CA GLN A 14 -17.77 10.69 6.54
C GLN A 14 -16.44 10.11 7.06
N VAL A 15 -15.56 9.67 6.15
CA VAL A 15 -14.20 9.21 6.53
C VAL A 15 -13.41 10.34 7.20
N ARG A 16 -13.49 11.56 6.66
CA ARG A 16 -12.79 12.72 7.23
C ARG A 16 -13.27 13.04 8.64
N VAL A 17 -14.58 13.00 8.88
CA VAL A 17 -15.17 13.20 10.22
C VAL A 17 -14.71 12.11 11.19
N LEU A 18 -14.71 10.84 10.76
CA LEU A 18 -14.19 9.74 11.59
C LEU A 18 -12.70 9.88 11.91
N MET A 19 -11.89 10.36 10.96
CA MET A 19 -10.48 10.66 11.21
C MET A 19 -10.29 11.79 12.22
N GLY A 20 -11.16 12.81 12.20
CA GLY A 20 -11.17 13.85 13.24
C GLY A 20 -11.43 13.24 14.62
N ARG A 21 -12.50 12.45 14.74
CA ARG A 21 -12.84 11.76 15.99
C ARG A 21 -11.74 10.82 16.48
N LYS A 22 -11.00 10.17 15.57
CA LYS A 22 -9.80 9.37 15.91
C LYS A 22 -8.76 10.24 16.62
N SER A 23 -8.45 11.41 16.06
CA SER A 23 -7.47 12.33 16.64
C SER A 23 -7.90 12.83 18.03
N ASP A 24 -9.19 13.07 18.25
CA ASP A 24 -9.72 13.49 19.55
C ASP A 24 -9.55 12.38 20.60
N ILE A 25 -9.87 11.13 20.24
CA ILE A 25 -9.68 9.96 21.11
C ILE A 25 -8.20 9.73 21.43
N GLU A 26 -7.31 9.90 20.45
CA GLU A 26 -5.86 9.79 20.64
C GLU A 26 -5.33 10.86 21.60
N ALA A 27 -5.83 12.11 21.51
CA ALA A 27 -5.46 13.18 22.42
C ALA A 27 -5.96 12.92 23.85
N GLU A 28 -7.18 12.41 24.01
CA GLU A 28 -7.70 12.02 25.33
C GLU A 28 -6.88 10.85 25.91
N LEU A 29 -6.52 9.87 25.09
CA LEU A 29 -5.68 8.74 25.48
C LEU A 29 -4.30 9.21 25.97
N GLU A 30 -3.67 10.13 25.26
CA GLU A 30 -2.38 10.72 25.66
C GLU A 30 -2.47 11.45 27.00
N THR A 31 -3.57 12.16 27.23
CA THR A 31 -3.83 12.83 28.51
C THR A 31 -3.90 11.83 29.66
N GLN A 32 -4.65 10.74 29.50
CA GLN A 32 -4.75 9.70 30.53
C GLN A 32 -3.43 8.97 30.75
N LEU A 33 -2.67 8.72 29.68
CA LEU A 33 -1.32 8.14 29.78
C LEU A 33 -0.34 9.09 30.50
N SER A 34 -0.50 10.40 30.33
CA SER A 34 0.30 11.41 31.04
C SER A 34 0.00 11.42 32.54
N ILE A 35 -1.26 11.26 32.94
CA ILE A 35 -1.66 11.08 34.34
C ILE A 35 -1.00 9.83 34.95
N LEU A 36 -0.98 8.72 34.21
CA LEU A 36 -0.32 7.49 34.65
C LEU A 36 1.20 7.67 34.79
N LYS A 37 1.84 8.33 33.82
CA LYS A 37 3.28 8.66 33.86
C LYS A 37 3.63 9.56 35.05
N ALA A 38 2.83 10.60 35.31
CA ALA A 38 3.04 11.50 36.43
C ALA A 38 2.99 10.79 37.79
N ASN A 39 2.17 9.74 37.89
CA ASN A 39 2.02 8.90 39.07
C ASN A 39 2.97 7.68 39.07
N SER A 40 3.99 7.64 38.20
CA SER A 40 4.95 6.52 38.08
C SER A 40 4.29 5.14 37.96
N SER A 41 3.10 5.08 37.37
CA SER A 41 2.25 3.89 37.33
C SER A 41 2.03 3.44 35.89
N THR A 42 1.92 2.13 35.68
CA THR A 42 1.61 1.54 34.37
C THR A 42 0.18 1.00 34.38
N LEU A 43 -0.30 0.46 33.26
CA LEU A 43 -1.62 -0.18 33.20
C LEU A 43 -1.74 -1.42 34.11
N HIS A 44 -0.62 -2.06 34.45
CA HIS A 44 -0.58 -3.33 35.15
C HIS A 44 0.14 -3.27 36.50
N SER A 45 0.68 -2.11 36.91
CA SER A 45 1.41 -2.04 38.19
C SER A 45 0.48 -2.25 39.39
N PRO A 46 0.96 -2.90 40.47
CA PRO A 46 0.20 -3.07 41.69
C PRO A 46 -0.04 -1.71 42.36
N LEU A 47 -1.27 -1.48 42.84
CA LEU A 47 -1.68 -0.24 43.54
C LEU A 47 -1.47 -0.31 45.06
N VAL A 48 -0.88 -1.41 45.50
CA VAL A 48 -0.76 -1.81 46.91
C VAL A 48 0.70 -2.13 47.18
N ASP A 49 1.16 -1.83 48.38
CA ASP A 49 2.48 -2.18 48.87
C ASP A 49 2.58 -3.67 49.29
N PRO A 50 3.79 -4.20 49.51
CA PRO A 50 3.98 -5.60 49.93
C PRO A 50 3.20 -5.99 51.20
N ASP A 51 2.96 -5.03 52.09
CA ASP A 51 2.19 -5.21 53.33
C ASP A 51 0.66 -5.15 53.12
N GLY A 52 0.17 -4.95 51.90
CA GLY A 52 -1.26 -4.95 51.59
C GLY A 52 -1.97 -3.60 51.79
N PHE A 53 -1.22 -2.52 52.02
CA PHE A 53 -1.75 -1.16 52.19
C PHE A 53 -1.71 -0.35 50.88
N PRO A 54 -2.66 0.59 50.69
CA PRO A 54 -2.63 1.51 49.56
C PRO A 54 -1.35 2.34 49.56
N ARG A 55 -0.67 2.36 48.42
CA ARG A 55 0.54 3.16 48.17
C ARG A 55 0.29 4.65 48.44
N ALA A 56 1.06 5.23 49.34
CA ALA A 56 0.94 6.65 49.72
C ALA A 56 1.63 7.59 48.71
N ASP A 57 2.51 7.05 47.86
CA ASP A 57 3.24 7.76 46.81
C ASP A 57 2.41 8.01 45.54
N ILE A 58 1.23 7.39 45.43
CA ILE A 58 0.40 7.38 44.21
C ILE A 58 -1.03 7.78 44.53
N ASP A 59 -1.63 8.62 43.70
CA ASP A 59 -3.09 8.81 43.73
C ASP A 59 -3.80 7.61 43.09
N ILE A 60 -4.17 6.65 43.94
CA ILE A 60 -4.84 5.40 43.54
C ILE A 60 -6.17 5.68 42.82
N TYR A 61 -6.89 6.74 43.22
CA TYR A 61 -8.17 7.07 42.62
C TYR A 61 -7.97 7.57 41.19
N ALA A 62 -7.05 8.51 40.99
CA ALA A 62 -6.71 9.03 39.67
C ALA A 62 -6.15 7.93 38.75
N VAL A 63 -5.24 7.09 39.27
CA VAL A 63 -4.65 5.98 38.49
C VAL A 63 -5.70 4.96 38.10
N ARG A 64 -6.61 4.57 39.01
CA ARG A 64 -7.67 3.61 38.69
C ARG A 64 -8.60 4.15 37.60
N GLY A 65 -9.01 5.42 37.72
CA GLY A 65 -9.81 6.10 36.70
C GLY A 65 -9.11 6.16 35.34
N ALA A 66 -7.85 6.60 35.33
CA ALA A 66 -7.06 6.69 34.12
C ALA A 66 -6.86 5.32 33.43
N ARG A 67 -6.65 4.24 34.19
CA ARG A 67 -6.53 2.89 33.63
C ARG A 67 -7.80 2.43 32.93
N ILE A 68 -8.95 2.57 33.61
CA ILE A 68 -10.25 2.21 33.03
C ILE A 68 -10.47 3.00 31.75
N ARG A 69 -10.22 4.31 31.80
CA ARG A 69 -10.42 5.19 30.66
C ARG A 69 -9.51 4.85 29.48
N VAL A 70 -8.24 4.50 29.73
CA VAL A 70 -7.31 4.05 28.69
C VAL A 70 -7.80 2.76 28.02
N ILE A 71 -8.37 1.82 28.78
CA ILE A 71 -8.90 0.57 28.22
C ILE A 71 -10.11 0.85 27.33
N GLU A 72 -11.05 1.67 27.81
CA GLU A 72 -12.23 2.09 27.04
C GLU A 72 -11.82 2.78 25.73
N LEU A 73 -10.96 3.81 25.81
CA LEU A 73 -10.51 4.58 24.66
C LEU A 73 -9.75 3.73 23.64
N ARG A 74 -8.98 2.73 24.09
CA ARG A 74 -8.28 1.79 23.19
C ARG A 74 -9.26 0.92 22.42
N ASN A 75 -10.26 0.36 23.10
CA ASN A 75 -11.28 -0.46 22.46
C ASN A 75 -12.12 0.37 21.47
N ASP A 76 -12.47 1.60 21.85
CA ASP A 76 -13.20 2.54 21.00
C ASP A 76 -12.38 2.93 19.76
N LEU A 77 -11.08 3.19 19.93
CA LEU A 77 -10.17 3.48 18.83
C LEU A 77 -10.07 2.29 17.87
N GLU A 78 -9.97 1.06 18.39
CA GLU A 78 -9.95 -0.16 17.56
C GLU A 78 -11.25 -0.31 16.75
N ALA A 79 -12.41 -0.12 17.39
CA ALA A 79 -13.71 -0.18 16.72
C ALA A 79 -13.83 0.90 15.62
N LEU A 80 -13.37 2.13 15.91
CA LEU A 80 -13.40 3.25 14.98
C LEU A 80 -12.44 3.05 13.81
N MET A 81 -11.25 2.49 14.03
CA MET A 81 -10.32 2.13 12.94
C MET A 81 -10.93 1.08 12.01
N SER A 82 -11.61 0.07 12.56
CA SER A 82 -12.34 -0.92 11.77
C SER A 82 -13.47 -0.28 10.95
N GLU A 83 -14.22 0.67 11.52
CA GLU A 83 -15.27 1.40 10.79
C GLU A 83 -14.69 2.26 9.66
N ILE A 84 -13.60 2.99 9.93
CA ILE A 84 -12.89 3.78 8.90
C ILE A 84 -12.47 2.90 7.74
N GLY A 85 -11.87 1.73 8.01
CA GLY A 85 -11.45 0.79 6.96
C GLY A 85 -12.60 0.38 6.04
N LYS A 86 -13.74 0.01 6.62
CA LYS A 86 -14.96 -0.36 5.86
C LYS A 86 -15.51 0.80 5.03
N LYS A 87 -15.51 2.03 5.56
CA LYS A 87 -15.98 3.19 4.79
C LYS A 87 -14.98 3.57 3.70
N LEU A 88 -13.68 3.43 3.95
CA LEU A 88 -12.66 3.68 2.96
C LEU A 88 -12.77 2.72 1.78
N GLU A 89 -13.05 1.44 2.03
CA GLU A 89 -13.31 0.44 1.01
C GLU A 89 -14.47 0.85 0.08
N ASN A 90 -15.57 1.37 0.64
CA ASN A 90 -16.70 1.88 -0.14
C ASN A 90 -16.38 3.16 -0.94
N VAL A 91 -15.41 3.96 -0.48
CA VAL A 91 -14.91 5.14 -1.21
C VAL A 91 -13.92 4.74 -2.31
N TYR A 92 -13.29 3.58 -2.16
CA TYR A 92 -12.23 3.10 -3.01
C TYR A 92 -12.82 2.46 -4.27
N ASP A 93 -12.56 3.05 -5.43
CA ASP A 93 -12.83 2.41 -6.71
C ASP A 93 -11.76 1.33 -6.92
N PRO A 94 -12.11 0.02 -6.94
CA PRO A 94 -11.13 -1.06 -7.09
C PRO A 94 -10.34 -0.98 -8.40
N SER A 95 -10.73 -0.10 -9.33
CA SER A 95 -9.98 0.18 -10.56
C SER A 95 -8.70 1.00 -10.35
N LEU A 96 -8.52 1.66 -9.19
CA LEU A 96 -7.39 2.56 -8.91
C LEU A 96 -6.27 1.94 -8.06
N VAL A 97 -6.51 0.81 -7.40
CA VAL A 97 -5.43 -0.05 -6.92
C VAL A 97 -5.14 -1.06 -8.01
N PRO A 98 -3.88 -1.24 -8.45
CA PRO A 98 -3.49 -2.54 -8.96
C PRO A 98 -3.62 -3.51 -7.78
N GLN A 99 -4.78 -4.15 -7.65
CA GLN A 99 -4.89 -5.27 -6.76
C GLN A 99 -3.88 -6.32 -7.23
N ASP A 100 -2.95 -6.67 -6.35
CA ASP A 100 -2.29 -7.99 -6.32
C ASP A 100 -3.34 -9.07 -5.98
N SER A 101 -4.48 -9.07 -6.68
CA SER A 101 -5.39 -10.19 -6.73
C SER A 101 -5.00 -10.99 -7.97
N GLU A 102 -4.57 -12.22 -7.72
CA GLU A 102 -4.47 -13.32 -8.69
C GLU A 102 -5.70 -13.31 -9.60
N SER A 103 -5.57 -12.59 -10.72
CA SER A 103 -6.54 -12.63 -11.80
C SER A 103 -6.15 -13.85 -12.64
N PRO A 104 -7.10 -14.73 -13.03
CA PRO A 104 -6.82 -15.95 -13.80
C PRO A 104 -6.39 -15.71 -15.26
N ALA A 105 -5.74 -14.59 -15.55
CA ALA A 105 -5.28 -14.17 -16.87
C ALA A 105 -3.76 -13.92 -16.91
N ASP A 106 -2.97 -14.51 -16.02
CA ASP A 106 -1.51 -14.59 -16.15
C ASP A 106 -1.12 -15.56 -17.28
N THR A 107 -1.67 -15.38 -18.48
CA THR A 107 -1.17 -16.07 -19.69
C THR A 107 -0.01 -15.25 -20.22
N PRO A 108 1.25 -15.70 -20.03
CA PRO A 108 2.38 -15.00 -20.61
C PRO A 108 2.27 -15.03 -22.12
N PHE A 109 2.38 -13.87 -22.76
CA PHE A 109 2.30 -13.74 -24.22
C PHE A 109 3.68 -13.61 -24.86
N ALA A 110 4.71 -13.28 -24.08
CA ALA A 110 6.07 -13.11 -24.57
C ALA A 110 7.09 -13.61 -23.55
N ARG A 111 8.23 -14.10 -24.05
CA ARG A 111 9.39 -14.50 -23.25
C ARG A 111 10.58 -13.63 -23.61
N VAL A 112 11.36 -13.24 -22.61
CA VAL A 112 12.64 -12.55 -22.81
C VAL A 112 13.72 -13.55 -23.22
N ASP A 113 14.19 -13.44 -24.46
CA ASP A 113 15.25 -14.27 -25.03
C ASP A 113 16.65 -13.75 -24.67
N GLY A 114 16.80 -12.42 -24.54
CA GLY A 114 18.07 -11.81 -24.16
C GLY A 114 17.94 -10.35 -23.76
N VAL A 115 18.83 -9.89 -22.90
CA VAL A 115 18.91 -8.50 -22.45
C VAL A 115 20.35 -7.99 -22.63
N ALA A 116 20.51 -6.84 -23.28
CA ALA A 116 21.81 -6.23 -23.51
C ALA A 116 22.32 -5.55 -22.22
N PRO A 117 23.62 -5.68 -21.89
CA PRO A 117 24.19 -5.00 -20.72
C PRO A 117 24.15 -3.47 -20.90
N GLY A 118 23.85 -2.74 -19.82
CA GLY A 118 23.71 -1.27 -19.86
C GLY A 118 22.45 -0.75 -20.57
N SER A 119 21.56 -1.66 -21.00
CA SER A 119 20.26 -1.29 -21.55
C SER A 119 19.27 -0.92 -20.46
N PRO A 120 18.25 -0.10 -20.76
CA PRO A 120 17.18 0.19 -19.81
C PRO A 120 16.43 -1.07 -19.32
N ALA A 121 16.38 -2.15 -20.11
CA ALA A 121 15.84 -3.43 -19.65
C ALA A 121 16.75 -4.13 -18.62
N ALA A 122 18.07 -4.02 -18.75
CA ALA A 122 19.01 -4.54 -17.76
C ALA A 122 18.99 -3.71 -16.47
N ASP A 123 18.96 -2.37 -16.59
CA ASP A 123 18.79 -1.43 -15.47
C ASP A 123 17.49 -1.73 -14.70
N ALA A 124 16.41 -2.06 -15.42
CA ALA A 124 15.12 -2.46 -14.83
C ALA A 124 15.15 -3.84 -14.16
N GLY A 125 16.21 -4.63 -14.36
CA GLY A 125 16.37 -5.96 -13.76
C GLY A 125 15.65 -7.10 -14.48
N LEU A 126 15.25 -6.91 -15.75
CA LEU A 126 14.78 -8.01 -16.59
C LEU A 126 15.92 -8.98 -16.87
N LYS A 127 15.59 -10.27 -16.88
CA LYS A 127 16.51 -11.36 -17.17
C LYS A 127 15.96 -12.22 -18.30
N ARG A 128 16.86 -12.99 -18.91
CA ARG A 128 16.49 -14.06 -19.84
C ARG A 128 15.58 -15.06 -19.13
N GLU A 129 14.63 -15.63 -19.87
CA GLU A 129 13.56 -16.53 -19.40
C GLU A 129 12.42 -15.86 -18.62
N ASP A 130 12.44 -14.55 -18.40
CA ASP A 130 11.28 -13.87 -17.82
C ASP A 130 10.07 -13.93 -18.78
N LEU A 131 8.93 -14.35 -18.25
CA LEU A 131 7.68 -14.53 -19.00
C LEU A 131 6.77 -13.31 -18.81
N ILE A 132 6.65 -12.45 -19.82
CA ILE A 132 5.89 -11.22 -19.74
C ILE A 132 4.39 -11.51 -19.81
N VAL A 133 3.68 -11.06 -18.78
CA VAL A 133 2.22 -11.15 -18.68
C VAL A 133 1.58 -9.82 -19.08
N LYS A 134 2.14 -8.70 -18.61
CA LYS A 134 1.60 -7.35 -18.85
C LYS A 134 2.71 -6.37 -19.15
N PHE A 135 2.50 -5.51 -20.13
CA PHE A 135 3.46 -4.48 -20.53
C PHE A 135 2.78 -3.11 -20.60
N GLY A 136 2.96 -2.29 -19.55
CA GLY A 136 2.30 -1.00 -19.43
C GLY A 136 0.78 -1.14 -19.43
N SER A 137 0.14 -0.54 -20.44
CA SER A 137 -1.31 -0.64 -20.67
C SER A 137 -1.73 -1.87 -21.49
N LEU A 138 -0.77 -2.65 -22.03
CA LEU A 138 -1.06 -3.82 -22.85
C LEU A 138 -1.17 -5.08 -21.99
N THR A 139 -2.31 -5.76 -22.14
CA THR A 139 -2.57 -7.08 -21.59
C THR A 139 -2.84 -8.00 -22.79
N SER A 140 -1.99 -9.01 -23.03
CA SER A 140 -2.09 -9.96 -24.15
C SER A 140 -2.26 -9.32 -25.55
N PRO A 141 -1.26 -8.59 -26.05
CA PRO A 141 -1.30 -8.02 -27.40
C PRO A 141 -1.29 -9.11 -28.49
N THR A 142 -2.05 -8.90 -29.57
CA THR A 142 -2.09 -9.78 -30.76
C THR A 142 -0.76 -9.84 -31.51
N SER A 143 0.08 -8.80 -31.38
CA SER A 143 1.39 -8.74 -32.03
C SER A 143 2.42 -8.00 -31.15
N LEU A 144 3.69 -8.36 -31.31
CA LEU A 144 4.81 -7.67 -30.61
C LEU A 144 5.03 -6.24 -31.11
N GLN A 145 4.39 -5.83 -32.21
CA GLN A 145 4.46 -4.45 -32.72
C GLN A 145 3.81 -3.46 -31.75
N ALA A 146 2.70 -3.84 -31.10
CA ALA A 146 2.03 -3.00 -30.11
C ALA A 146 2.97 -2.65 -28.94
N VAL A 147 3.84 -3.58 -28.53
CA VAL A 147 4.85 -3.33 -27.49
C VAL A 147 5.84 -2.26 -27.97
N ALA A 148 6.30 -2.34 -29.22
CA ALA A 148 7.21 -1.34 -29.79
C ALA A 148 6.57 0.06 -29.88
N GLU A 149 5.27 0.16 -30.21
CA GLU A 149 4.53 1.42 -30.24
C GLU A 149 4.41 2.05 -28.86
N VAL A 150 4.03 1.26 -27.84
CA VAL A 150 3.91 1.75 -26.45
C VAL A 150 5.26 2.24 -25.93
N VAL A 151 6.34 1.55 -26.26
CA VAL A 151 7.71 1.96 -25.89
C VAL A 151 8.09 3.26 -26.58
N GLY A 152 7.76 3.42 -27.87
CA GLY A 152 8.02 4.66 -28.60
C GLY A 152 7.21 5.85 -28.10
N ALA A 153 5.95 5.63 -27.72
CA ALA A 153 5.10 6.66 -27.14
C ALA A 153 5.54 7.08 -25.72
N ASN A 154 6.24 6.21 -25.00
CA ASN A 154 6.67 6.43 -23.61
C ASN A 154 8.19 6.61 -23.49
N GLU A 155 8.81 7.29 -24.46
CA GLU A 155 10.22 7.68 -24.35
C GLU A 155 10.47 8.54 -23.09
N ASN A 156 11.45 8.16 -22.28
CA ASN A 156 11.78 8.75 -20.97
C ASN A 156 10.66 8.69 -19.92
N ARG A 157 9.64 7.83 -20.09
CA ARG A 157 8.61 7.57 -19.09
C ARG A 157 8.72 6.15 -18.55
N SER A 158 8.55 5.97 -17.25
CA SER A 158 8.54 4.65 -16.62
C SER A 158 7.30 3.87 -17.03
N ILE A 159 7.50 2.70 -17.60
CA ILE A 159 6.50 1.71 -17.98
C ILE A 159 6.58 0.56 -16.99
N SER A 160 5.46 0.27 -16.33
CA SER A 160 5.35 -0.89 -15.43
C SER A 160 5.15 -2.17 -16.23
N ILE A 161 5.97 -3.18 -15.96
CA ILE A 161 5.92 -4.50 -16.61
C ILE A 161 5.69 -5.54 -15.51
N ARG A 162 4.77 -6.48 -15.76
CA ARG A 162 4.56 -7.66 -14.92
C ARG A 162 5.03 -8.88 -15.70
N ALA A 163 5.97 -9.62 -15.12
CA ALA A 163 6.47 -10.87 -15.70
C ALA A 163 6.54 -11.96 -14.63
N LEU A 164 6.56 -13.23 -15.06
CA LEU A 164 6.71 -14.39 -14.21
C LEU A 164 8.17 -14.87 -14.27
N ARG A 165 8.79 -15.01 -13.09
CA ARG A 165 10.12 -15.59 -12.92
C ARG A 165 9.99 -16.76 -11.96
N ASP A 166 10.33 -17.97 -12.40
CA ASP A 166 10.16 -19.20 -11.61
C ASP A 166 8.71 -19.41 -11.12
N GLY A 167 7.73 -19.04 -11.96
CA GLY A 167 6.31 -19.10 -11.62
C GLY A 167 5.82 -18.03 -10.64
N ARG A 168 6.69 -17.13 -10.16
CA ARG A 168 6.31 -16.00 -9.29
C ARG A 168 6.15 -14.71 -10.07
N PRO A 169 5.09 -13.92 -9.84
CA PRO A 169 4.93 -12.61 -10.46
C PRO A 169 5.97 -11.64 -9.90
N VAL A 170 6.67 -10.96 -10.80
CA VAL A 170 7.67 -9.94 -10.52
C VAL A 170 7.31 -8.69 -11.31
N PHE A 171 7.39 -7.54 -10.63
CA PHE A 171 7.12 -6.23 -11.20
C PHE A 171 8.44 -5.53 -11.51
N PHE A 172 8.52 -5.01 -12.74
CA PHE A 172 9.65 -4.25 -13.22
C PHE A 172 9.18 -2.85 -13.63
N SER A 173 9.99 -1.85 -13.34
CA SER A 173 9.81 -0.49 -13.86
C SER A 173 10.87 -0.24 -14.91
N LEU A 174 10.44 -0.12 -16.16
CA LEU A 174 11.34 0.07 -17.28
C LEU A 174 11.14 1.48 -17.83
N THR A 175 12.23 2.23 -18.03
CA THR A 175 12.18 3.55 -18.66
C THR A 175 12.88 3.49 -20.02
N PRO A 176 12.15 3.52 -21.15
CA PRO A 176 12.77 3.51 -22.47
C PRO A 176 13.63 4.76 -22.68
N ARG A 177 14.88 4.57 -23.11
CA ARG A 177 15.80 5.68 -23.44
C ARG A 177 16.48 5.41 -24.77
N LYS A 178 16.74 6.46 -25.57
CA LYS A 178 17.62 6.38 -26.75
C LYS A 178 19.07 6.64 -26.33
N GLY A 179 20.02 6.17 -27.14
CA GLY A 179 21.44 6.50 -26.94
C GLY A 179 22.17 5.72 -25.83
N TRP A 180 21.62 4.61 -25.35
CA TRP A 180 22.30 3.72 -24.38
C TRP A 180 23.42 2.87 -24.99
N GLY A 181 23.73 3.06 -26.28
CA GLY A 181 24.81 2.35 -26.98
C GLY A 181 24.40 1.09 -27.74
N GLY A 182 23.10 0.79 -27.85
CA GLY A 182 22.60 -0.35 -28.61
C GLY A 182 21.41 -0.02 -29.52
N ARG A 183 20.83 -1.06 -30.13
CA ARG A 183 19.71 -0.94 -31.07
C ARG A 183 18.38 -0.83 -30.32
N GLY A 184 17.58 0.18 -30.66
CA GLY A 184 16.25 0.39 -30.09
C GLY A 184 16.26 1.11 -28.74
N MET A 185 15.10 1.19 -28.09
CA MET A 185 14.88 1.98 -26.87
C MET A 185 14.86 1.14 -25.57
N LEU A 186 14.85 -0.19 -25.69
CA LEU A 186 14.76 -1.14 -24.57
C LEU A 186 16.05 -1.93 -24.33
N GLY A 187 16.65 -2.40 -25.42
CA GLY A 187 17.78 -3.33 -25.37
C GLY A 187 17.44 -4.74 -24.88
N CYS A 188 16.18 -5.16 -24.97
CA CYS A 188 15.77 -6.56 -24.78
C CYS A 188 15.23 -7.17 -26.08
N HIS A 189 15.49 -8.47 -26.27
CA HIS A 189 14.89 -9.30 -27.30
C HIS A 189 13.77 -10.11 -26.67
N ILE A 190 12.55 -9.90 -27.16
CA ILE A 190 11.33 -10.59 -26.69
C ILE A 190 10.75 -11.38 -27.85
N VAL A 191 10.40 -12.63 -27.56
CA VAL A 191 9.82 -13.59 -28.52
C VAL A 191 8.40 -13.95 -28.06
N PRO A 192 7.47 -14.24 -28.98
CA PRO A 192 6.13 -14.67 -28.60
C PRO A 192 6.23 -15.99 -27.83
N TYR A 193 5.45 -16.11 -26.77
CA TYR A 193 5.35 -17.33 -25.96
C TYR A 193 3.91 -17.83 -25.99
N THR A 194 3.74 -19.10 -26.33
CA THR A 194 2.46 -19.81 -26.27
C THR A 194 2.62 -20.90 -25.22
N ALA A 195 1.87 -20.80 -24.12
CA ALA A 195 1.77 -21.90 -23.16
C ALA A 195 1.12 -23.10 -23.88
N SER A 196 1.86 -24.21 -23.99
CA SER A 196 1.43 -25.43 -24.67
C SER A 196 1.05 -26.51 -23.69
#